data_AF-A0A2V9N693-F1
#
_entry.id   AF-A0A2V9N693-F1
#
_cell.length_a   1.000
_cell.length_b   1.000
_cell.length_c   1.000
_cell.angle_alpha   90.00
_cell.angle_beta   90.00
_cell.angle_gamma   90.00
#
_symmetry.space_group_name_H-M   'P 1'
#
loop_
_entity.id
_entity.type
_entity.pdbx_description
1 polymer ?
#
loop_
_entity_poly.entity_id
_entity_poly.type
_entity_poly.pdbx_seq_one_letter_code
_entity_poly.pdbx_strand_id
1 'polypeptide(L)'
;RANNLVMWHGIQFLARNGAEKLHFGRTDFENDGLRRFKLSWGTEEETISYFRADSSGRQFLADARHDSGLHRRIFGMLPLVFNRVAGSMIYPHLD
;
A
#
# COMPACT_ATOMS: atom_id res chain seq x y z
N ARG A 1 -1.15 -11.87 15.39
CA ARG A 1 -0.70 -10.50 14.98
C ARG A 1 -1.82 -9.51 15.30
N ALA A 2 -1.51 -8.35 15.89
CA ALA A 2 -2.52 -7.37 16.32
C ALA A 2 -3.47 -6.92 15.20
N ASN A 3 -2.94 -6.62 14.00
CA ASN A 3 -3.75 -6.19 12.85
C ASN A 3 -4.82 -7.23 12.46
N ASN A 4 -4.54 -8.52 12.58
CA ASN A 4 -5.51 -9.55 12.24
C ASN A 4 -6.69 -9.55 13.21
N LEU A 5 -6.42 -9.31 14.51
CA LEU A 5 -7.45 -9.28 15.54
C LEU A 5 -8.37 -8.06 15.38
N VAL A 6 -7.78 -6.89 15.14
CA VAL A 6 -8.54 -5.66 14.86
C VAL A 6 -9.42 -5.85 13.63
N MET A 7 -8.87 -6.46 12.56
CA MET A 7 -9.63 -6.65 11.34
C MET A 7 -10.78 -7.65 11.52
N TRP A 8 -10.54 -8.75 12.23
CA TRP A 8 -11.59 -9.72 12.57
C TRP A 8 -12.75 -9.07 13.32
N HIS A 9 -12.47 -8.32 14.38
CA HIS A 9 -13.51 -7.63 15.13
C HIS A 9 -14.24 -6.58 14.29
N GLY A 10 -13.53 -5.88 13.40
CA GLY A 10 -14.14 -4.95 12.45
C GLY A 10 -15.13 -5.64 11.51
N ILE A 11 -14.75 -6.78 10.93
CA ILE A 11 -15.64 -7.58 10.06
C ILE A 11 -16.87 -8.06 10.85
N GLN A 12 -16.67 -8.61 12.04
CA GLN A 12 -17.77 -9.06 12.89
C GLN A 12 -18.73 -7.92 13.25
N PHE A 13 -18.19 -6.75 13.60
CA PHE A 13 -18.99 -5.58 13.90
C PHE A 13 -19.82 -5.16 12.69
N LEU A 14 -19.22 -5.05 11.51
CA LEU A 14 -19.91 -4.68 10.28
C LEU A 14 -21.03 -5.66 9.93
N ALA A 15 -20.75 -6.97 9.99
CA ALA A 15 -21.74 -8.01 9.75
C ALA A 15 -22.92 -7.93 10.73
N ARG A 16 -22.65 -7.70 12.02
CA ARG A 16 -23.72 -7.53 13.04
C ARG A 16 -24.57 -6.28 12.82
N ASN A 17 -24.05 -5.27 12.14
CA ASN A 17 -24.75 -4.04 11.81
C ASN A 17 -25.36 -4.07 10.39
N GLY A 18 -25.44 -5.25 9.76
CA GLY A 18 -26.12 -5.43 8.47
C GLY A 18 -25.30 -5.01 7.24
N ALA A 19 -23.98 -4.82 7.37
CA ALA A 19 -23.14 -4.59 6.20
C ALA A 19 -22.99 -5.89 5.39
N GLU A 20 -23.31 -5.82 4.10
CA GLU A 20 -23.22 -6.97 3.18
C GLU A 20 -21.89 -7.04 2.45
N LYS A 21 -21.20 -5.91 2.30
CA LYS A 21 -19.93 -5.80 1.56
C LYS A 21 -18.94 -4.92 2.31
N LEU A 22 -17.69 -5.36 2.35
CA LEU A 22 -16.57 -4.59 2.88
C LEU A 22 -15.49 -4.49 1.79
N HIS A 23 -15.25 -3.27 1.31
CA HIS A 23 -14.19 -3.00 0.35
C HIS A 23 -12.87 -2.69 1.09
N PHE A 24 -11.84 -3.51 0.91
CA PHE A 24 -10.56 -3.36 1.60
C PHE A 24 -9.66 -2.24 1.05
N GLY A 25 -10.14 -1.53 0.04
CA GLY A 25 -9.44 -0.41 -0.58
C GLY A 25 -8.32 -0.85 -1.52
N ARG A 26 -7.78 0.11 -2.24
CA ARG A 26 -6.73 -0.08 -3.24
C ARG A 26 -5.42 -0.56 -2.59
N THR A 27 -4.63 -1.30 -3.37
CA THR A 27 -3.29 -1.72 -3.00
C THR A 27 -2.39 -1.51 -4.21
N ASP A 28 -1.19 -1.00 -4.00
CA ASP A 28 -0.18 -0.95 -5.07
C ASP A 28 0.22 -2.38 -5.45
N PHE A 29 0.48 -2.61 -6.74
CA PHE A 29 0.94 -3.90 -7.27
C PHE A 29 2.21 -4.39 -6.57
N GLU A 30 3.10 -3.48 -6.17
CA GLU A 30 4.38 -3.82 -5.55
C GLU A 30 4.26 -4.14 -4.04
N ASN A 31 3.07 -3.97 -3.44
CA ASN A 31 2.84 -4.22 -2.02
C ASN A 31 2.26 -5.61 -1.74
N ASP A 32 3.05 -6.65 -2.05
CA ASP A 32 2.67 -8.05 -1.84
C ASP A 32 2.26 -8.38 -0.41
N GLY A 33 2.84 -7.70 0.58
CA GLY A 33 2.53 -7.94 2.00
C GLY A 33 1.10 -7.52 2.33
N LEU A 34 0.73 -6.29 1.97
CA LEU A 34 -0.62 -5.78 2.20
C LEU A 34 -1.63 -6.50 1.30
N ARG A 35 -1.28 -6.81 0.05
CA ARG A 35 -2.12 -7.57 -0.88
C ARG A 35 -2.45 -8.95 -0.32
N ARG A 36 -1.45 -9.71 0.15
CA ARG A 36 -1.66 -11.03 0.79
C ARG A 36 -2.49 -10.92 2.07
N PHE A 37 -2.27 -9.89 2.88
CA PHE A 37 -3.08 -9.67 4.08
C PHE A 37 -4.57 -9.49 3.74
N LYS A 38 -4.90 -8.68 2.73
CA LYS A 38 -6.30 -8.46 2.30
C LYS A 38 -6.92 -9.75 1.75
N LEU A 39 -6.21 -10.42 0.82
CA LEU A 39 -6.65 -11.68 0.22
C LEU A 39 -6.87 -12.80 1.25
N SER A 40 -6.13 -12.80 2.37
CA SER A 40 -6.29 -13.81 3.42
C SER A 40 -7.66 -13.78 4.13
N TRP A 41 -8.45 -12.73 3.93
CA TRP A 41 -9.83 -12.62 4.44
C TRP A 41 -10.89 -13.13 3.46
N GLY A 42 -10.48 -13.75 2.34
CA GLY A 42 -11.41 -14.26 1.33
C GLY A 42 -11.99 -13.18 0.41
N THR A 43 -11.28 -12.06 0.26
CA THR A 43 -11.67 -10.97 -0.65
C THR A 43 -11.40 -11.32 -2.10
N GLU A 44 -12.23 -10.82 -3.00
CA GLU A 44 -11.92 -10.75 -4.43
C GLU A 44 -11.02 -9.55 -4.73
N GLU A 45 -10.16 -9.67 -5.73
CA GLU A 45 -9.29 -8.58 -6.19
C GLU A 45 -9.58 -8.28 -7.66
N GLU A 46 -9.64 -6.99 -7.96
CA GLU A 46 -9.78 -6.46 -9.32
C GLU A 46 -8.70 -5.41 -9.61
N THR A 47 -8.29 -5.33 -10.88
CA THR A 47 -7.34 -4.32 -11.33
C THR A 47 -8.07 -3.04 -11.69
N ILE A 48 -7.67 -1.92 -11.09
CA ILE A 48 -8.22 -0.60 -11.39
C ILE A 48 -7.26 0.16 -12.31
N SER A 49 -7.65 0.33 -13.57
CA SER A 49 -6.91 1.09 -14.56
C SER A 49 -7.21 2.58 -14.44
N TYR A 50 -6.17 3.41 -14.30
CA TYR A 50 -6.28 4.86 -14.28
C TYR A 50 -5.63 5.47 -15.53
N PHE A 51 -6.27 6.50 -16.08
CA PHE A 51 -5.69 7.39 -17.07
C PHE A 51 -5.52 8.78 -16.45
N ARG A 52 -4.45 9.49 -16.81
CA ARG A 52 -4.33 10.92 -16.50
C ARG A 52 -4.54 11.69 -17.80
N ALA A 53 -5.49 12.60 -17.79
CA ALA A 53 -5.63 13.57 -18.87
C ALA A 53 -4.93 14.86 -18.46
N ASP A 54 -4.23 15.49 -19.39
CA ASP A 54 -3.79 16.87 -19.19
C ASP A 54 -4.95 17.86 -19.38
N SER A 55 -4.71 19.13 -19.10
CA SER A 55 -5.71 20.21 -19.30
C SER A 55 -6.05 20.45 -20.78
N SER A 56 -5.30 19.85 -21.72
CA SER A 56 -5.59 19.89 -23.16
C SER A 56 -6.50 18.75 -23.64
N GLY A 57 -6.88 17.84 -22.73
CA GLY A 57 -7.72 16.67 -23.05
C GLY A 57 -6.94 15.54 -23.70
N ARG A 58 -5.60 15.63 -23.79
CA ARG A 58 -4.78 14.49 -24.20
C ARG A 58 -4.74 13.48 -23.07
N GLN A 59 -5.22 12.28 -23.36
CA GLN A 59 -5.07 11.14 -22.48
C GLN A 59 -3.60 10.69 -22.53
N PHE A 60 -2.93 10.78 -21.40
CA PHE A 60 -1.67 10.08 -21.19
C PHE A 60 -2.00 8.79 -20.45
N LEU A 61 -1.61 7.66 -21.05
CA LEU A 61 -1.47 6.42 -20.28
C LEU A 61 -0.54 6.77 -19.13
N ALA A 62 -1.04 6.68 -17.90
CA ALA A 62 -0.22 6.93 -16.73
C ALA A 62 1.01 6.04 -16.86
N ASP A 63 2.18 6.68 -16.93
CA ASP A 63 3.43 6.03 -17.29
C ASP A 63 3.63 4.76 -16.46
N ALA A 64 4.06 3.70 -17.14
CA ALA A 64 4.20 2.40 -16.55
C ALA A 64 5.24 2.48 -15.43
N ARG A 65 4.79 2.19 -14.20
CA ARG A 65 5.61 1.94 -13.01
C ARG A 65 6.37 3.15 -12.48
N HIS A 66 6.00 3.55 -11.27
CA HIS A 66 6.98 4.14 -10.37
C HIS A 66 8.01 3.04 -10.07
N ASP A 67 9.24 3.19 -10.56
CA ASP A 67 10.38 2.30 -10.27
C ASP A 67 10.68 2.33 -8.77
N SER A 68 9.88 1.56 -8.01
CA SER A 68 10.00 1.43 -6.57
C SER A 68 10.99 0.32 -6.19
N GLY A 69 11.57 -0.36 -7.19
CA GLY A 69 12.56 -1.42 -6.98
C GLY A 69 13.94 -0.86 -6.64
N LEU A 70 14.32 0.26 -7.24
CA LEU A 70 15.68 0.80 -7.11
C LEU A 70 15.99 1.22 -5.66
N HIS A 71 15.11 2.02 -5.05
CA HIS A 71 15.30 2.48 -3.68
C HIS A 71 15.29 1.31 -2.69
N ARG A 72 14.38 0.35 -2.84
CA ARG A 72 14.30 -0.82 -1.96
C ARG A 72 15.54 -1.70 -2.04
N ARG A 73 16.14 -1.84 -3.23
CA ARG A 73 17.39 -2.59 -3.45
C ARG A 73 18.59 -1.86 -2.83
N ILE A 74 18.67 -0.54 -3.02
CA ILE A 74 19.72 0.29 -2.40
C ILE A 74 19.61 0.24 -0.87
N PHE A 75 18.43 0.49 -0.30
CA PHE A 75 18.21 0.44 1.15
C PHE A 75 18.38 -0.95 1.75
N GLY A 76 18.15 -2.02 0.97
CA GLY A 76 18.38 -3.41 1.39
C GLY A 76 19.86 -3.84 1.35
N MET A 77 20.70 -3.19 0.54
CA MET A 77 22.16 -3.43 0.48
C MET A 77 22.95 -2.52 1.43
N LEU A 78 22.36 -1.42 1.89
CA LEU A 78 23.01 -0.54 2.86
C LEU A 78 23.11 -1.25 4.22
N PRO A 79 24.32 -1.35 4.82
CA PRO A 79 24.50 -1.89 6.16
C PRO A 79 23.59 -1.15 7.16
N LEU A 80 22.97 -1.88 8.08
CA LEU A 80 22.00 -1.35 9.07
C LEU A 80 22.47 -0.09 9.81
N VAL A 81 23.78 0.11 9.94
CA VAL A 81 24.41 1.29 10.54
C VAL A 81 24.06 2.58 9.78
N PHE A 82 24.07 2.56 8.45
CA PHE A 82 23.77 3.74 7.63
C PHE A 82 22.29 4.13 7.70
N ASN A 83 21.37 3.16 7.71
CA ASN A 83 19.94 3.43 7.88
C ASN A 83 19.64 4.08 9.24
N ARG A 84 20.40 3.72 10.30
CA ARG A 84 20.25 4.32 11.64
C ARG A 84 20.75 5.76 11.69
N VAL A 85 21.89 6.05 11.05
CA VAL A 85 22.44 7.42 10.98
C VAL A 85 21.56 8.35 10.14
N ALA A 86 21.11 7.87 8.97
CA ALA A 86 20.19 8.62 8.11
C ALA A 86 18.88 8.96 8.85
N GLY A 87 18.31 8.00 9.59
CA GLY A 87 17.14 8.24 10.43
C GLY A 87 17.40 9.32 11.49
N SER A 88 18.53 9.26 12.20
CA SER A 88 18.88 10.23 13.25
C SER A 88 19.17 11.65 12.75
N MET A 89 19.56 11.82 11.48
CA MET A 89 19.78 13.14 10.88
C MET A 89 18.52 13.70 10.21
N ILE A 90 17.68 12.86 9.62
CA ILE A 90 16.50 13.33 8.87
C ILE A 90 15.33 13.63 9.80
N TYR A 91 15.06 12.78 10.79
CA TYR A 91 13.90 12.96 11.69
C TYR A 91 13.88 14.29 12.47
N PRO A 92 15.02 14.82 12.96
CA PRO A 92 15.03 16.10 13.68
C PRO A 92 14.82 17.35 12.80
N HIS A 93 14.75 17.19 11.48
CA HIS A 93 14.62 18.30 10.53
C HIS A 93 13.33 18.22 9.69
N LEU A 94 12.45 17.27 10.03
CA LEU A 94 11.09 17.15 9.50
C LEU A 94 10.11 17.71 10.55
N ASP A 95 10.21 19.00 10.84
CA ASP A 95 9.16 19.81 11.46
C ASP A 95 8.40 20.58 10.37
#